data_AF-G0QL83-F1
#
_entry.id   AF-G0QL83-F1
#
_cell.length_a   1.000
_cell.length_b   1.000
_cell.length_c   1.000
_cell.angle_alpha   90.00
_cell.angle_beta   90.00
_cell.angle_gamma   90.00
#
_symmetry.space_group_name_H-M   'P 1'
#
loop_
_entity.id
_entity.type
_entity.pdbx_description
1 polymer ?
#
loop_
_entity_poly.entity_id
_entity_poly.type
_entity_poly.pdbx_seq_one_letter_code
_entity_poly.pdbx_strand_id
1 'polypeptide(L)'
;GQKYQNKHAFKIIFDTQAVVTHQKVCLDYLCQKCIEVIKWKMQYNKYKKATSESRCSKCQQKNIFKSYRHCCDVCAKQLKICAKCLLPTNNLSVNEKDLKVKQEKEQKEMEEYLTKLRERTRRTLIRKHQNNLVQWNSIKKCFIDSETGQNLDNLKFKQGLENEDNVEEGDQCEEFNNDDFDALKEEQQQIKIKQKKMLEQAKQISLSSDQENSIDEEDDIEI
;
A
#
# COMPACT_ATOMS: atom_id res chain seq x y z
N GLY A 1 13.86 -2.41 -63.54
CA GLY A 1 13.06 -2.28 -62.31
C GLY A 1 12.29 -3.56 -62.04
N GLN A 2 11.93 -3.83 -60.78
CA GLN A 2 11.18 -5.03 -60.40
C GLN A 2 9.81 -5.06 -61.11
N LYS A 3 9.54 -6.12 -61.89
CA LYS A 3 8.36 -6.25 -62.79
C LYS A 3 7.03 -6.32 -62.05
N TYR A 4 7.04 -6.80 -60.81
CA TYR A 4 5.87 -6.90 -59.95
C TYR A 4 6.14 -6.12 -58.67
N GLN A 5 5.41 -5.01 -58.52
CA GLN A 5 5.39 -4.19 -57.30
C GLN A 5 4.10 -4.51 -56.54
N ASN A 6 4.19 -4.64 -55.22
CA ASN A 6 3.01 -4.88 -54.39
C ASN A 6 2.10 -3.64 -54.44
N LYS A 7 0.81 -3.83 -54.79
CA LYS A 7 -0.20 -2.75 -54.79
C LYS A 7 -0.52 -2.25 -53.38
N HIS A 8 -0.28 -3.08 -52.37
CA HIS A 8 -0.50 -2.76 -50.96
C HIS A 8 0.72 -3.14 -50.14
N ALA A 9 1.09 -2.27 -49.20
CA ALA A 9 2.10 -2.58 -48.20
C ALA A 9 1.56 -3.64 -47.23
N PHE A 10 2.40 -4.61 -46.87
CA PHE A 10 2.07 -5.58 -45.82
C PHE A 10 1.83 -4.86 -44.50
N LYS A 11 0.67 -5.13 -43.88
CA LYS A 11 0.32 -4.63 -42.54
C LYS A 11 0.22 -5.82 -41.60
N ILE A 12 0.95 -5.75 -40.48
CA ILE A 12 0.85 -6.76 -39.44
C ILE A 12 -0.46 -6.50 -38.68
N ILE A 13 -1.39 -7.45 -38.75
CA ILE A 13 -2.63 -7.43 -37.98
C ILE A 13 -2.42 -8.32 -36.75
N PHE A 14 -2.54 -7.74 -35.56
CA PHE A 14 -2.48 -8.48 -34.30
C PHE A 14 -3.88 -8.84 -33.82
N ASP A 15 -4.01 -10.01 -33.20
CA ASP A 15 -5.24 -10.39 -32.49
C ASP A 15 -5.37 -9.53 -31.23
N THR A 16 -6.30 -8.56 -31.27
CA THR A 16 -6.53 -7.61 -30.19
C THR A 16 -7.09 -8.27 -28.94
N GLN A 17 -7.93 -9.31 -29.08
CA GLN A 17 -8.52 -10.03 -27.95
C GLN A 17 -7.47 -10.84 -27.20
N ALA A 18 -6.54 -11.47 -27.94
CA ALA A 18 -5.41 -12.17 -27.36
C ALA A 18 -4.52 -11.22 -26.55
N VAL A 19 -4.20 -10.04 -27.09
CA VAL A 19 -3.40 -9.01 -26.40
C VAL A 19 -4.07 -8.56 -25.10
N VAL A 20 -5.36 -8.23 -25.13
CA VAL A 20 -6.12 -7.84 -23.93
C VAL A 20 -6.11 -8.95 -22.88
N THR A 21 -6.25 -10.21 -23.30
CA THR A 21 -6.21 -11.35 -22.39
C THR A 21 -4.83 -11.55 -21.78
N HIS A 22 -3.77 -11.39 -22.58
CA HIS A 22 -2.38 -11.51 -22.12
C HIS A 22 -2.02 -10.42 -21.11
N GLN A 23 -2.49 -9.19 -21.28
CA GLN A 23 -2.24 -8.10 -20.34
C GLN A 23 -2.87 -8.32 -18.95
N LYS A 24 -3.91 -9.15 -18.85
CA LYS A 24 -4.55 -9.49 -17.56
C LYS A 24 -3.78 -10.51 -16.72
N VAL A 25 -2.75 -11.13 -17.29
CA VAL A 25 -1.94 -12.16 -16.60
C VAL A 25 -1.09 -11.51 -15.51
N CYS A 26 -1.18 -12.02 -14.28
CA CYS A 26 -0.39 -11.53 -13.14
C CYS A 26 1.10 -11.91 -13.29
N LEU A 27 1.99 -10.92 -13.15
CA LEU A 27 3.44 -11.03 -13.32
C LEU A 27 4.16 -10.96 -11.97
N ASP A 28 3.78 -11.81 -11.03
CA ASP A 28 4.28 -11.79 -9.64
C ASP A 28 5.56 -12.62 -9.48
N TYR A 29 6.38 -12.35 -8.45
CA TYR A 29 7.62 -13.06 -8.15
C TYR A 29 8.66 -13.06 -9.28
N LEU A 30 8.70 -11.97 -10.05
CA LEU A 30 9.65 -11.76 -11.13
C LEU A 30 10.49 -10.52 -10.84
N CYS A 31 11.73 -10.51 -11.33
CA CYS A 31 12.55 -9.30 -11.34
C CYS A 31 12.10 -8.36 -12.47
N GLN A 32 12.38 -7.06 -12.31
CA GLN A 32 12.00 -6.02 -13.26
C GLN A 32 12.37 -6.34 -14.72
N LYS A 33 13.61 -6.79 -14.94
CA LYS A 33 14.10 -7.21 -16.28
C LYS A 33 13.25 -8.33 -16.88
N CYS A 34 12.86 -9.34 -16.09
CA CYS A 34 12.04 -10.44 -16.58
C CYS A 34 10.60 -9.99 -16.88
N ILE A 35 10.07 -9.06 -16.08
CA ILE A 35 8.75 -8.47 -16.30
C ILE A 35 8.70 -7.74 -17.63
N GLU A 36 9.70 -6.90 -17.92
CA GLU A 36 9.79 -6.15 -19.19
C GLU A 36 9.83 -7.08 -20.40
N VAL A 37 10.64 -8.14 -20.34
CA VAL A 37 10.71 -9.16 -21.41
C VAL A 37 9.35 -9.82 -21.64
N ILE A 38 8.61 -10.15 -20.57
CA ILE A 38 7.30 -10.78 -20.71
C ILE A 38 6.25 -9.76 -21.19
N LYS A 39 6.26 -8.53 -20.68
CA LYS A 39 5.38 -7.43 -21.12
C LYS A 39 5.55 -7.16 -22.61
N TRP A 40 6.78 -7.11 -23.10
CA TRP A 40 7.06 -7.00 -24.54
C TRP A 40 6.43 -8.16 -25.33
N LYS A 41 6.59 -9.40 -24.85
CA LYS A 41 5.94 -10.56 -25.49
C LYS A 41 4.41 -10.43 -25.50
N MET A 42 3.79 -9.88 -24.45
CA MET A 42 2.35 -9.65 -24.40
C MET A 42 1.89 -8.56 -25.38
N GLN A 43 2.62 -7.44 -25.45
CA GLN A 43 2.33 -6.32 -26.34
C GLN A 43 2.37 -6.71 -27.81
N TYR A 44 3.34 -7.53 -28.21
CA TYR A 44 3.53 -7.95 -29.60
C TYR A 44 2.86 -9.29 -29.96
N ASN A 45 1.92 -9.76 -29.13
CA ASN A 45 1.22 -11.04 -29.30
C ASN A 45 2.14 -12.26 -29.48
N LYS A 46 3.34 -12.22 -28.87
CA LYS A 46 4.32 -13.32 -28.83
C LYS A 46 4.28 -14.11 -27.52
N TYR A 47 3.29 -13.85 -26.67
CA TYR A 47 3.09 -14.53 -25.41
C TYR A 47 2.46 -15.91 -25.65
N LYS A 48 3.04 -16.96 -25.04
CA LYS A 48 2.55 -18.34 -25.15
C LYS A 48 2.06 -18.77 -23.78
N LYS A 49 0.76 -19.02 -23.67
CA LYS A 49 0.14 -19.58 -22.46
C LYS A 49 0.66 -20.99 -22.23
N ALA A 50 0.75 -21.39 -20.96
CA ALA A 50 1.08 -22.76 -20.60
C ALA A 50 -0.16 -23.62 -20.82
N THR A 51 -0.02 -24.70 -21.59
CA THR A 51 -1.12 -25.67 -21.83
C THR A 51 -1.18 -26.69 -20.70
N SER A 52 -0.05 -27.00 -20.09
CA SER A 52 0.10 -27.96 -19.00
C SER A 52 0.99 -27.41 -17.90
N GLU A 53 0.89 -28.02 -16.73
CA GLU A 53 1.75 -27.74 -15.59
C GLU A 53 3.19 -28.15 -15.88
N SER A 54 4.14 -27.28 -15.51
CA SER A 54 5.57 -27.58 -15.60
C SER A 54 6.17 -27.92 -14.23
N ARG A 55 7.28 -28.66 -14.26
CA ARG A 55 8.01 -29.08 -13.06
C ARG A 55 8.86 -27.94 -12.52
N CYS A 56 8.77 -27.67 -11.22
CA CYS A 56 9.60 -26.68 -10.53
C CYS A 56 11.05 -27.15 -10.38
N SER A 57 12.00 -26.26 -10.67
CA SER A 57 13.44 -26.57 -10.56
C SER A 57 13.94 -26.72 -9.11
N LYS A 58 13.15 -26.29 -8.12
CA LYS A 58 13.52 -26.32 -6.69
C LYS A 58 12.84 -27.47 -5.95
N CYS A 59 11.51 -27.55 -5.97
CA CYS A 59 10.76 -28.63 -5.29
C CYS A 59 10.48 -29.85 -6.17
N GLN A 60 10.76 -29.80 -7.47
CA GLN A 60 10.56 -30.91 -8.44
C GLN A 60 9.11 -31.40 -8.60
N GLN A 61 8.15 -30.68 -8.02
CA GLN A 61 6.71 -30.91 -8.19
C GLN A 61 6.18 -30.21 -9.45
N LYS A 62 5.10 -30.74 -10.03
CA LYS A 62 4.36 -30.12 -11.13
C LYS A 62 3.38 -29.10 -10.56
N ASN A 63 3.84 -27.88 -10.32
CA ASN A 63 3.04 -26.81 -9.68
C ASN A 63 3.27 -25.44 -10.34
N ILE A 64 3.87 -25.41 -11.53
CA ILE A 64 4.04 -24.18 -12.31
C ILE A 64 2.93 -24.13 -13.35
N PHE A 65 1.92 -23.33 -13.07
CA PHE A 65 0.77 -23.06 -13.95
C PHE A 65 1.01 -21.85 -14.87
N LYS A 66 1.85 -20.90 -14.43
CA LYS A 66 2.12 -19.64 -15.14
C LYS A 66 3.26 -19.83 -16.14
N SER A 67 3.12 -19.25 -17.34
CA SER A 67 4.12 -19.36 -18.41
C SER A 67 5.43 -18.64 -18.10
N TYR A 68 6.51 -19.05 -18.77
CA TYR A 68 7.84 -18.44 -18.67
C TYR A 68 8.48 -18.50 -17.28
N ARG A 69 8.05 -19.44 -16.44
CA ARG A 69 8.62 -19.70 -15.11
C ARG A 69 9.34 -21.04 -15.07
N HIS A 70 10.37 -21.10 -14.25
CA HIS A 70 11.16 -22.29 -13.92
C HIS A 70 11.04 -22.68 -12.43
N CYS A 71 10.49 -21.79 -11.61
CA CYS A 71 10.23 -22.00 -10.18
C CYS A 71 8.75 -21.73 -9.86
N CYS A 72 8.20 -22.42 -8.87
CA CYS A 72 6.85 -22.16 -8.37
C CYS A 72 6.81 -20.98 -7.41
N ASP A 73 5.60 -20.46 -7.17
CA ASP A 73 5.40 -19.25 -6.35
C ASP A 73 5.82 -19.47 -4.88
N VAL A 74 5.63 -20.69 -4.35
CA VAL A 74 6.06 -21.06 -2.98
C VAL A 74 7.58 -21.00 -2.84
N CYS A 75 8.30 -21.66 -3.75
CA CYS A 75 9.76 -21.68 -3.72
C CYS A 75 10.36 -20.30 -4.03
N ALA A 76 9.76 -19.53 -4.93
CA ALA A 76 10.18 -18.16 -5.23
C ALA A 76 10.05 -17.25 -3.99
N LYS A 77 8.95 -17.38 -3.23
CA LYS A 77 8.70 -16.62 -2.00
C LYS A 77 9.66 -17.01 -0.87
N GLN A 78 9.87 -18.31 -0.65
CA GLN A 78 10.74 -18.81 0.42
C GLN A 78 12.21 -18.46 0.18
N LEU A 79 12.70 -18.65 -1.06
CA LEU A 79 14.11 -18.45 -1.41
C LEU A 79 14.41 -17.02 -1.89
N LYS A 80 13.40 -16.15 -2.02
CA LYS A 80 13.51 -14.78 -2.57
C LYS A 80 14.25 -14.74 -3.91
N ILE A 81 13.87 -15.65 -4.81
CA ILE A 81 14.44 -15.76 -6.16
C ILE A 81 13.40 -15.41 -7.22
N CYS A 82 13.85 -14.90 -8.36
CA CYS A 82 12.98 -14.67 -9.51
C CYS A 82 12.49 -16.01 -10.10
N ALA A 83 11.18 -16.14 -10.30
CA ALA A 83 10.58 -17.37 -10.81
C ALA A 83 11.01 -17.73 -12.25
N LYS A 84 11.53 -16.77 -13.01
CA LYS A 84 12.05 -16.97 -14.38
C LYS A 84 13.55 -17.18 -14.42
N CYS A 85 14.37 -16.22 -14.00
CA CYS A 85 15.83 -16.34 -14.13
C CYS A 85 16.51 -17.08 -12.97
N LEU A 86 15.78 -17.44 -11.91
CA LEU A 86 16.31 -18.14 -10.72
C LEU A 86 17.38 -17.37 -9.94
N LEU A 87 17.64 -16.11 -10.30
CA LEU A 87 18.57 -15.25 -9.58
C LEU A 87 17.92 -14.72 -8.28
N PRO A 88 18.68 -14.62 -7.19
CA PRO A 88 18.22 -13.94 -5.98
C PRO A 88 17.95 -12.47 -6.31
N THR A 89 16.82 -11.95 -5.86
CA THR A 89 16.44 -10.56 -6.11
C THR A 89 15.62 -10.06 -4.93
N ASN A 90 16.04 -8.93 -4.35
CA ASN A 90 15.33 -8.33 -3.23
C ASN A 90 14.01 -7.66 -3.67
N ASN A 91 13.99 -7.10 -4.88
CA ASN A 91 12.83 -6.45 -5.48
C ASN A 91 12.06 -7.43 -6.40
N LEU A 92 11.25 -8.28 -5.80
CA LEU A 92 10.31 -9.14 -6.51
C LEU A 92 8.95 -8.45 -6.63
N SER A 93 8.32 -8.55 -7.80
CA SER A 93 6.94 -8.08 -7.96
C SER A 93 5.98 -8.84 -7.06
N VAL A 94 5.00 -8.11 -6.52
CA VAL A 94 3.91 -8.69 -5.73
C VAL A 94 2.62 -8.61 -6.54
N ASN A 95 1.73 -9.58 -6.34
CA ASN A 95 0.42 -9.56 -6.97
C ASN A 95 -0.43 -8.43 -6.40
N GLU A 96 -0.67 -7.40 -7.21
CA GLU A 96 -1.50 -6.24 -6.84
C GLU A 96 -2.91 -6.64 -6.43
N LYS A 97 -3.47 -7.71 -7.03
CA LYS A 97 -4.81 -8.19 -6.66
C LYS A 97 -4.82 -8.78 -5.27
N ASP A 98 -3.81 -9.59 -4.94
CA ASP A 98 -3.72 -10.21 -3.61
C ASP A 98 -3.49 -9.15 -2.52
N LEU A 99 -2.75 -8.08 -2.84
CA LEU A 99 -2.59 -6.93 -1.94
C LEU A 99 -3.92 -6.21 -1.69
N LYS A 100 -4.69 -5.93 -2.73
CA LYS A 100 -6.02 -5.29 -2.60
C LYS A 100 -6.97 -6.14 -1.78
N VAL A 101 -7.05 -7.44 -2.07
CA VAL A 101 -7.89 -8.39 -1.32
C VAL A 101 -7.49 -8.43 0.16
N LYS A 102 -6.18 -8.38 0.44
CA LYS A 102 -5.69 -8.33 1.82
C LYS A 102 -6.12 -7.03 2.52
N GLN A 103 -5.97 -5.89 1.85
CA GLN A 103 -6.37 -4.58 2.39
C GLN A 103 -7.88 -4.50 2.64
N GLU A 104 -8.70 -4.97 1.70
CA GLU A 104 -10.16 -5.02 1.84
C GLU A 104 -10.58 -5.90 3.02
N LYS A 105 -9.91 -7.04 3.21
CA LYS A 105 -10.16 -7.92 4.36
C LYS A 105 -9.79 -7.24 5.68
N GLU A 106 -8.65 -6.56 5.74
CA GLU A 106 -8.22 -5.81 6.93
C GLU A 106 -9.20 -4.67 7.27
N GLN A 107 -9.70 -3.97 6.24
CA GLN A 107 -10.74 -2.93 6.41
C GLN A 107 -12.04 -3.51 6.96
N LYS A 108 -12.50 -4.64 6.41
CA LYS A 108 -13.71 -5.31 6.90
C LYS A 108 -13.57 -5.77 8.35
N GLU A 109 -12.43 -6.35 8.73
CA GLU A 109 -12.17 -6.77 10.11
C GLU A 109 -12.15 -5.56 11.07
N MET A 110 -11.58 -4.43 10.62
CA MET A 110 -11.59 -3.17 11.36
C MET A 110 -13.02 -2.62 11.52
N GLU A 111 -13.83 -2.62 10.47
CA GLU A 111 -15.23 -2.19 10.52
C GLU A 111 -16.06 -3.07 11.45
N GLU A 112 -15.90 -4.40 11.37
CA GLU A 112 -16.54 -5.36 12.27
C GLU A 112 -16.15 -5.09 13.74
N TYR A 113 -14.89 -4.73 14.01
CA TYR A 113 -14.47 -4.32 15.36
C TYR A 113 -15.14 -3.02 15.81
N LEU A 114 -15.21 -2.02 14.92
CA LEU A 114 -15.88 -0.75 15.21
C LEU A 114 -17.38 -0.90 15.50
N THR A 115 -18.06 -1.88 14.90
CA THR A 115 -19.50 -2.12 15.16
C THR A 115 -19.79 -2.64 16.57
N LYS A 116 -18.83 -3.35 17.18
CA LYS A 116 -18.94 -3.90 18.55
C LYS A 116 -18.79 -2.83 19.63
N LEU A 117 -18.17 -1.70 19.31
CA LEU A 117 -17.94 -0.60 20.25
C LEU A 117 -19.18 0.28 20.44
N ARG A 118 -19.26 0.93 21.61
CA ARG A 118 -20.27 1.97 21.87
C ARG A 118 -20.05 3.14 20.90
N GLU A 119 -21.12 3.78 20.46
CA GLU A 119 -21.08 4.82 19.43
C GLU A 119 -20.10 5.97 19.77
N ARG A 120 -20.07 6.43 21.03
CA ARG A 120 -19.13 7.47 21.49
C ARG A 120 -17.67 7.03 21.28
N THR A 121 -17.34 5.82 21.73
CA THR A 121 -16.01 5.21 21.57
C THR A 121 -15.64 5.04 20.09
N ARG A 122 -16.59 4.56 19.28
CA ARG A 122 -16.44 4.36 17.84
C ARG A 122 -16.11 5.67 17.11
N ARG A 123 -16.87 6.75 17.38
CA ARG A 123 -16.62 8.08 16.79
C ARG A 123 -15.25 8.64 17.20
N THR A 124 -14.87 8.49 18.46
CA THR A 124 -13.55 8.92 18.95
C THR A 124 -12.43 8.17 18.24
N LEU A 125 -12.54 6.85 18.08
CA LEU A 125 -11.55 6.04 17.35
C LEU A 125 -11.44 6.44 15.89
N ILE A 126 -12.56 6.61 15.18
CA ILE A 126 -12.54 7.03 13.77
C ILE A 126 -11.85 8.38 13.61
N ARG A 127 -12.16 9.35 14.48
CA ARG A 127 -11.50 10.67 14.48
C ARG A 127 -10.00 10.53 14.73
N LYS A 128 -9.60 9.73 15.73
CA LYS A 128 -8.18 9.48 16.01
C LYS A 128 -7.49 8.78 14.83
N HIS A 129 -8.16 7.86 14.15
CA HIS A 129 -7.62 7.12 13.01
C HIS A 129 -7.43 8.03 11.80
N GLN A 130 -8.40 8.90 11.50
CA GLN A 130 -8.29 9.94 10.45
C GLN A 130 -7.13 10.91 10.70
N ASN A 131 -6.84 11.20 11.97
CA ASN A 131 -5.71 12.04 12.38
C ASN A 131 -4.39 11.25 12.52
N ASN A 132 -4.33 9.98 12.12
CA ASN A 132 -3.16 9.09 12.24
C ASN A 132 -2.62 8.90 13.67
N LEU A 133 -3.43 9.19 14.69
CA LEU A 133 -3.07 8.99 16.09
C LEU A 133 -3.20 7.52 16.51
N VAL A 134 -4.01 6.73 15.79
CA VAL A 134 -4.21 5.31 16.06
C VAL A 134 -4.18 4.50 14.77
N GLN A 135 -3.62 3.30 14.83
CA GLN A 135 -3.50 2.39 13.70
C GLN A 135 -4.18 1.05 14.00
N TRP A 136 -4.76 0.44 12.97
CA TRP A 136 -5.32 -0.90 13.08
C TRP A 136 -4.21 -1.95 13.07
N ASN A 137 -4.16 -2.77 14.12
CA ASN A 137 -3.25 -3.90 14.18
C ASN A 137 -3.97 -5.19 13.76
N SER A 138 -3.72 -5.67 12.54
CA SER A 138 -4.34 -6.88 12.00
C SER A 138 -3.99 -8.16 12.79
N ILE A 139 -2.87 -8.19 13.53
CA ILE A 139 -2.45 -9.36 14.33
C ILE A 139 -3.24 -9.43 15.63
N LYS A 140 -3.34 -8.30 16.35
CA LYS A 140 -4.05 -8.22 17.63
C LYS A 140 -5.55 -7.97 17.48
N LYS A 141 -6.00 -7.63 16.27
CA LYS A 141 -7.39 -7.22 15.95
C LYS A 141 -7.89 -6.10 16.86
N CYS A 142 -7.05 -5.09 17.07
CA CYS A 142 -7.37 -3.93 17.90
C CYS A 142 -6.70 -2.67 17.34
N PHE A 143 -7.18 -1.51 17.79
CA PHE A 143 -6.48 -0.25 17.57
C PHE A 143 -5.32 -0.12 18.57
N ILE A 144 -4.19 0.34 18.06
CA ILE A 144 -3.01 0.71 18.86
C ILE A 144 -2.74 2.20 18.67
N ASP A 145 -2.18 2.83 19.70
CA ASP A 145 -1.67 4.20 19.57
C ASP A 145 -0.44 4.22 18.65
N SER A 146 -0.37 5.22 17.77
CA SER A 146 0.72 5.38 16.82
C SER A 146 2.04 5.78 17.50
N GLU A 147 1.97 6.48 18.65
CA GLU A 147 3.16 6.99 19.35
C GLU A 147 3.71 6.01 20.39
N THR A 148 2.84 5.34 21.15
CA THR A 148 3.26 4.45 22.26
C THR A 148 3.23 2.97 21.88
N GLY A 149 2.54 2.59 20.79
CA GLY A 149 2.38 1.19 20.38
C GLY A 149 1.59 0.33 21.37
N GLN A 150 1.02 0.95 22.42
CA GLN A 150 0.21 0.30 23.44
C GLN A 150 -1.22 0.10 22.94
N ASN A 151 -1.89 -0.91 23.51
CA ASN A 151 -3.30 -1.14 23.25
C ASN A 151 -4.12 -0.01 23.91
N LEU A 152 -5.24 0.34 23.29
CA LEU A 152 -6.20 1.25 23.91
C LEU A 152 -7.01 0.49 24.97
N ASP A 153 -6.56 0.54 26.22
CA ASP A 153 -7.13 -0.26 27.32
C ASP A 153 -8.51 0.25 27.81
N ASN A 154 -8.92 1.46 27.42
CA ASN A 154 -10.16 2.10 27.90
C ASN A 154 -11.31 2.11 26.87
N LEU A 155 -11.48 1.03 26.09
CA LEU A 155 -12.53 0.94 25.07
C LEU A 155 -13.84 0.41 25.66
N LYS A 156 -14.90 1.24 25.66
CA LYS A 156 -16.25 0.83 26.09
C LYS A 156 -17.02 0.16 24.94
N PHE A 157 -17.41 -1.09 25.13
CA PHE A 157 -18.26 -1.87 24.21
C PHE A 157 -19.75 -1.58 24.41
N LYS A 158 -20.61 -1.99 23.46
CA LYS A 158 -22.06 -1.89 23.64
C LYS A 158 -22.51 -2.84 24.76
N GLN A 159 -23.30 -2.34 25.71
CA GLN A 159 -23.92 -3.17 26.75
C GLN A 159 -24.84 -4.22 26.10
N GLY A 160 -24.70 -5.48 26.51
CA GLY A 160 -25.54 -6.60 26.07
C GLY A 160 -24.89 -7.71 25.23
N LEU A 161 -23.55 -7.81 25.19
CA LEU A 161 -22.82 -8.90 24.50
C LEU A 161 -21.90 -9.74 25.41
N GLU A 162 -21.95 -9.56 26.72
CA GLU A 162 -21.30 -10.44 27.71
C GLU A 162 -22.37 -10.85 28.73
N ASN A 163 -22.52 -12.17 28.93
CA ASN A 163 -23.44 -12.78 29.88
C ASN A 163 -22.94 -12.59 31.34
N GLU A 164 -23.91 -12.51 32.26
CA GLU A 164 -23.86 -12.86 33.71
C GLU A 164 -22.57 -12.52 34.48
N ASP A 165 -22.54 -11.35 35.12
CA ASP A 165 -22.45 -11.18 36.59
C ASP A 165 -22.17 -9.71 36.96
N ASN A 166 -23.12 -9.11 37.71
CA ASN A 166 -23.00 -8.00 38.66
C ASN A 166 -21.97 -6.86 38.43
N VAL A 167 -22.43 -5.62 38.19
CA VAL A 167 -22.64 -4.61 39.25
C VAL A 167 -23.63 -3.55 38.69
N GLU A 168 -24.76 -3.43 39.36
CA GLU A 168 -25.71 -2.33 39.28
C GLU A 168 -25.05 -1.10 39.92
N GLU A 169 -24.75 -0.03 39.16
CA GLU A 169 -24.45 1.27 39.76
C GLU A 169 -24.94 2.42 38.88
N GLY A 170 -26.08 2.96 39.29
CA GLY A 170 -26.44 4.38 39.31
C GLY A 170 -26.04 5.23 38.12
N ASP A 171 -26.99 5.39 37.20
CA ASP A 171 -27.01 6.45 36.19
C ASP A 171 -27.18 7.82 36.87
N GLN A 172 -26.07 8.46 37.25
CA GLN A 172 -26.04 9.91 37.49
C GLN A 172 -25.72 10.61 36.18
N CYS A 173 -26.77 11.11 35.54
CA CYS A 173 -26.68 12.08 34.48
C CYS A 173 -26.11 13.41 35.03
N GLU A 174 -24.78 13.55 35.04
CA GLU A 174 -24.19 14.87 35.26
C GLU A 174 -24.48 15.77 34.05
N GLU A 175 -25.16 16.86 34.36
CA GLU A 175 -25.56 17.95 33.48
C GLU A 175 -24.33 18.52 32.75
N PHE A 176 -24.41 18.55 31.42
CA PHE A 176 -23.30 18.92 30.54
C PHE A 176 -23.02 20.42 30.67
N ASN A 177 -22.05 20.80 31.51
CA ASN A 177 -21.58 22.19 31.58
C ASN A 177 -20.94 22.59 30.25
N ASN A 178 -21.41 23.70 29.68
CA ASN A 178 -21.01 24.20 28.36
C ASN A 178 -19.56 24.72 28.30
N ASP A 179 -18.81 24.64 29.40
CA ASP A 179 -17.46 25.20 29.54
C ASP A 179 -16.37 24.32 28.85
N ASP A 180 -16.66 23.04 28.60
CA ASP A 180 -15.74 22.09 27.94
C ASP A 180 -15.61 22.33 26.42
N PHE A 181 -16.52 23.11 25.82
CA PHE A 181 -16.49 23.43 24.39
C PHE A 181 -15.53 24.58 24.05
N ASP A 182 -15.37 25.55 24.97
CA ASP A 182 -14.51 26.70 24.73
C ASP A 182 -13.02 26.36 24.95
N ALA A 183 -12.70 25.48 25.90
CA ALA A 183 -11.33 24.99 26.10
C ALA A 183 -10.77 24.27 24.84
N LEU A 184 -11.60 23.49 24.13
CA LEU A 184 -11.20 22.78 22.92
C LEU A 184 -10.99 23.71 21.71
N LYS A 185 -11.67 24.86 21.66
CA LYS A 185 -11.45 25.87 20.62
C LYS A 185 -10.13 26.60 20.83
N GLU A 186 -9.82 26.94 22.07
CA GLU A 186 -8.57 27.62 22.42
C GLU A 186 -7.35 26.75 22.10
N GLU A 187 -7.41 25.44 22.40
CA GLU A 187 -6.35 24.49 22.08
C GLU A 187 -6.15 24.35 20.55
N GLN A 188 -7.23 24.26 19.78
CA GLN A 188 -7.16 24.23 18.32
C GLN A 188 -6.57 25.51 17.72
N GLN A 189 -6.87 26.67 18.32
CA GLN A 189 -6.35 27.95 17.89
C GLN A 189 -4.85 28.07 18.18
N GLN A 190 -4.40 27.59 19.34
CA GLN A 190 -2.98 27.52 19.69
C GLN A 190 -2.20 26.59 18.75
N ILE A 191 -2.76 25.42 18.39
CA ILE A 191 -2.16 24.49 17.43
C ILE A 191 -2.00 25.16 16.06
N LYS A 192 -3.03 25.86 15.57
CA LYS A 192 -2.98 26.60 14.29
C LYS A 192 -1.92 27.71 14.32
N ILE A 193 -1.80 28.44 15.43
CA ILE A 193 -0.77 29.48 15.60
C ILE A 193 0.63 28.87 15.58
N LYS A 194 0.84 27.74 16.26
CA LYS A 194 2.12 27.03 16.30
C LYS A 194 2.53 26.51 14.93
N GLN A 195 1.59 25.92 14.17
CA GLN A 195 1.83 25.46 12.80
C GLN A 195 2.19 26.62 11.85
N LYS A 196 1.50 27.76 11.96
CA LYS A 196 1.80 28.94 11.16
C LYS A 196 3.20 29.51 11.46
N LYS A 197 3.59 29.56 12.73
CA LYS A 197 4.94 29.97 13.15
C LYS A 197 6.02 29.04 12.61
N MET A 198 5.81 27.72 12.66
CA MET A 198 6.79 26.77 12.09
C MET A 198 6.93 26.91 10.57
N LEU A 199 5.82 27.15 9.87
CA LEU A 199 5.84 27.37 8.42
C LEU A 199 6.61 28.64 8.05
N GLU A 200 6.44 29.70 8.82
CA GLU A 200 7.12 30.98 8.60
C GLU A 200 8.62 30.89 8.91
N GLN A 201 8.98 30.16 9.97
CA GLN A 201 10.38 29.85 10.28
C GLN A 201 11.03 28.99 9.19
N ALA A 202 10.33 27.98 8.67
CA ALA A 202 10.82 27.17 7.55
C ALA A 202 11.02 28.01 6.27
N LYS A 203 10.15 29.00 6.04
CA LYS A 203 10.24 29.91 4.90
C LYS A 203 11.40 30.91 5.02
N GLN A 204 11.71 31.35 6.24
CA GLN A 204 12.90 32.17 6.51
C GLN A 204 14.19 31.38 6.32
N ILE A 205 14.22 30.11 6.75
CA ILE A 205 15.36 29.21 6.54
C ILE A 205 15.60 28.97 5.04
N SER A 206 14.54 28.80 4.24
CA SER A 206 14.68 28.66 2.78
C SER A 206 15.17 29.94 2.08
N LEU A 207 14.86 31.13 2.61
CA LEU A 207 15.32 32.40 2.04
C LEU A 207 16.79 32.70 2.38
N SER A 208 17.27 32.24 3.55
CA SER A 208 18.68 32.40 3.93
C SER A 208 19.61 31.44 3.19
N SER A 209 19.13 30.27 2.76
CA SER A 209 19.96 29.31 1.98
C SER A 209 20.18 29.75 0.53
N ASP A 210 19.36 30.67 0.00
CA ASP A 210 19.49 31.18 -1.37
C ASP A 210 20.49 32.35 -1.47
N GLN A 211 20.93 32.94 -0.36
CA GLN A 211 21.92 34.03 -0.34
C GLN A 211 23.38 33.58 -0.09
N GLU A 212 23.62 32.30 0.24
CA GLU A 212 24.99 31.77 0.45
C GLU A 212 25.57 31.07 -0.80
N ASN A 213 24.85 31.02 -1.92
CA ASN A 213 25.31 30.40 -3.18
C ASN A 213 25.78 31.41 -4.26
N SER A 214 26.21 32.61 -3.89
CA SER A 214 26.68 33.65 -4.84
C SER A 214 27.96 34.36 -4.43
N ILE A 215 29.02 33.60 -4.11
CA ILE A 215 30.42 34.02 -3.85
C ILE A 215 31.23 32.72 -4.11
N ASP A 216 32.06 32.47 -5.13
CA ASP A 216 32.85 33.28 -6.07
C ASP A 216 32.99 32.55 -7.42
N GLU A 217 32.74 33.23 -8.54
CA GLU A 217 33.42 32.94 -9.82
C GLU A 217 34.44 34.08 -10.02
N GLU A 218 35.71 33.87 -9.65
CA GLU A 218 36.83 34.57 -10.29
C GLU A 218 38.03 33.61 -10.41
N ASP A 219 38.46 33.49 -11.67
CA ASP A 219 39.82 33.40 -12.16
C ASP A 219 40.74 32.25 -11.69
N ASP A 220 41.09 31.39 -12.65
CA ASP A 220 42.50 31.11 -12.94
C ASP A 220 42.67 30.62 -14.39
N ILE A 221 43.06 31.58 -15.24
CA ILE A 221 43.83 31.37 -16.46
C ILE A 221 45.30 31.31 -16.04
N GLU A 222 46.04 30.33 -16.58
CA GLU A 222 47.52 30.13 -16.63
C GLU A 222 47.88 28.71 -16.12
N ILE A 223 48.58 27.81 -16.83
CA ILE A 223 49.46 27.80 -18.01
C ILE A 223 49.29 26.45 -18.73
#